data_AF-A0A8C8UBW0-F1
#
_entry.id   AF-A0A8C8UBW0-F1
#
_cell.length_a   1.000
_cell.length_b   1.000
_cell.length_c   1.000
_cell.angle_alpha   90.00
_cell.angle_beta   90.00
_cell.angle_gamma   90.00
#
_symmetry.space_group_name_H-M   'P 1'
#
loop_
_entity.id
_entity.type
_entity.pdbx_description
1 polymer ?
#
loop_
_entity_poly.entity_id
_entity_poly.type
_entity_poly.pdbx_seq_one_letter_code
_entity_poly.pdbx_strand_id
1 'polypeptide(L)'
;MLTGAPPFTGENRKKTIDKILKCKLNLPPYLTQEARDLLKKLLKRNAASRLGAGPGDAGEVQAHPFFRRINWEELLARKVEPPFKPLLQSEEDVSQFDSKFTRQTPVDSPDDSTLSESANQVFLGFTYVAPSVLESVKEKFSFEPKIRSPRRFIGSPLMPVSPVKFSPGDFWGRGASASTANSQTPVEYPMETSGIEQMDVTMSGEASAPLPIRQPNSGSGGRAKEGER
;
A
#
# COMPACT_ATOMS: atom_id res chain seq x y z
N MET A 1 13.04 -4.64 -14.07
CA MET A 1 12.95 -6.05 -14.50
C MET A 1 14.06 -6.41 -15.48
N LEU A 2 14.07 -5.88 -16.72
CA LEU A 2 15.07 -6.26 -17.73
C LEU A 2 16.54 -5.88 -17.39
N THR A 3 16.74 -4.80 -16.63
CA THR A 3 18.07 -4.27 -16.29
C THR A 3 18.43 -4.40 -14.82
N GLY A 4 17.52 -4.88 -13.97
CA GLY A 4 17.71 -4.95 -12.51
C GLY A 4 17.76 -3.60 -11.77
N ALA A 5 17.86 -2.47 -12.47
CA ALA A 5 17.99 -1.14 -11.86
C ALA A 5 17.00 -0.12 -12.46
N PRO A 6 16.66 0.97 -11.73
CA PRO A 6 15.84 2.06 -12.27
C PRO A 6 16.49 2.74 -13.48
N PRO A 7 15.71 3.20 -14.48
CA PRO A 7 16.25 3.82 -15.69
C PRO A 7 16.86 5.22 -15.46
N PHE A 8 16.46 5.90 -14.38
CA PHE A 8 17.01 7.19 -13.96
C PHE A 8 17.35 7.13 -12.47
N THR A 9 18.62 7.33 -12.14
CA THR A 9 19.12 7.39 -10.76
C THR A 9 20.00 8.61 -10.59
N GLY A 10 19.88 9.31 -9.47
CA GLY A 10 20.70 10.46 -9.12
C GLY A 10 21.06 10.42 -7.65
N GLU A 11 22.10 11.16 -7.25
CA GLU A 11 22.53 11.21 -5.85
C GLU A 11 21.44 11.78 -4.93
N ASN A 12 20.69 12.77 -5.41
CA ASN A 12 19.64 13.46 -4.67
C ASN A 12 18.33 13.48 -5.48
N ARG A 13 17.19 13.61 -4.79
CA ARG A 13 15.85 13.71 -5.42
C ARG A 13 15.80 14.70 -6.57
N LYS A 14 16.36 15.90 -6.38
CA LYS A 14 16.42 16.95 -7.42
C LYS A 14 17.18 16.49 -8.67
N LYS A 15 18.36 15.90 -8.50
CA LYS A 15 19.17 15.35 -9.61
C LYS A 15 18.42 14.22 -10.33
N THR A 16 17.69 13.37 -9.61
CA THR A 16 16.88 12.31 -10.22
C THR A 16 15.75 12.89 -11.08
N ILE A 17 15.04 13.91 -10.59
CA ILE A 17 14.01 14.62 -11.36
C ILE A 17 14.63 15.26 -12.61
N ASP A 18 15.76 15.95 -12.47
CA ASP A 18 16.46 16.55 -13.61
C ASP A 18 16.84 15.49 -14.66
N LYS A 19 17.28 14.30 -14.23
CA LYS A 19 17.58 13.17 -15.13
C LYS A 19 16.33 12.66 -15.86
N ILE A 20 15.21 12.51 -15.17
CA ILE A 20 13.93 12.13 -15.80
C ILE A 20 13.55 13.17 -16.86
N LEU A 21 13.65 14.46 -16.53
CA LEU A 21 13.24 15.54 -17.43
C LEU A 21 14.18 15.72 -18.64
N LYS A 22 15.50 15.53 -18.47
CA LYS A 22 16.48 15.98 -19.49
C LYS A 22 17.37 14.86 -20.05
N CYS A 23 17.69 13.81 -19.29
CA CYS A 23 18.70 12.84 -19.74
C CYS A 23 18.19 11.89 -20.83
N LYS A 24 19.03 11.62 -21.82
CA LYS A 24 18.74 10.57 -22.82
C LYS A 24 18.71 9.20 -22.13
N LEU A 25 17.75 8.37 -22.50
CA LEU A 25 17.61 7.02 -21.97
C LEU A 25 18.81 6.17 -22.43
N ASN A 26 19.62 5.70 -21.49
CA ASN A 26 20.73 4.79 -21.76
C ASN A 26 20.26 3.35 -21.55
N LEU A 27 20.30 2.54 -22.62
CA LEU A 27 19.85 1.15 -22.60
C LEU A 27 21.05 0.23 -22.82
N PRO A 28 21.29 -0.76 -21.93
CA PRO A 28 22.40 -1.69 -22.08
C PRO A 28 22.35 -2.50 -23.39
N PRO A 29 23.52 -2.91 -23.94
CA PRO A 29 23.60 -3.59 -25.22
C PRO A 29 23.06 -5.02 -25.20
N TYR A 30 22.98 -5.66 -24.02
CA TYR A 30 22.43 -7.01 -23.86
C TYR A 30 20.90 -7.09 -24.07
N LEU A 31 20.22 -5.95 -24.19
CA LEU A 31 18.78 -5.93 -24.44
C LEU A 31 18.46 -6.21 -25.92
N THR A 32 17.50 -7.10 -26.15
CA THR A 32 16.97 -7.37 -27.49
C THR A 32 16.46 -6.10 -28.16
N GLN A 33 16.51 -6.06 -29.49
CA GLN A 33 16.08 -4.88 -30.25
C GLN A 33 14.60 -4.54 -29.98
N GLU A 34 13.74 -5.56 -29.88
CA GLU A 34 12.31 -5.42 -29.56
C GLU A 34 12.10 -4.80 -28.16
N ALA A 35 12.87 -5.23 -27.16
CA ALA A 35 12.80 -4.68 -25.81
C ALA A 35 13.29 -3.22 -25.76
N ARG A 36 14.38 -2.91 -26.47
CA ARG A 36 14.90 -1.54 -26.54
C ARG A 36 13.90 -0.60 -27.21
N ASP A 37 13.23 -1.03 -28.26
CA ASP A 37 12.19 -0.25 -28.93
C ASP A 37 10.98 0.00 -28.02
N LEU A 38 10.48 -1.04 -27.35
CA LEU A 38 9.37 -0.94 -26.39
C LEU A 38 9.69 0.08 -25.28
N LEU A 39 10.86 -0.04 -24.65
CA LEU A 39 11.28 0.85 -23.57
C LEU A 39 11.39 2.30 -24.04
N LYS A 40 11.93 2.55 -25.24
CA LYS A 40 12.01 3.91 -25.80
C LYS A 40 10.64 4.52 -26.04
N LYS A 41 9.67 3.74 -26.52
CA LYS A 41 8.32 4.20 -26.82
C LYS A 41 7.48 4.46 -25.55
N LEU A 42 7.64 3.61 -24.52
CA LEU A 42 6.96 3.78 -23.23
C LEU A 42 7.58 4.91 -22.38
N LEU A 43 8.91 5.06 -22.41
CA LEU A 43 9.62 6.09 -21.64
C LEU A 43 9.80 7.39 -22.42
N LYS A 44 8.88 7.69 -23.34
CA LYS A 44 8.83 9.02 -23.97
C LYS A 44 8.39 10.08 -22.97
N ARG A 45 9.08 11.22 -23.05
CA ARG A 45 8.84 12.41 -22.21
C ARG A 45 7.47 13.01 -22.43
N ASN A 46 7.12 13.23 -23.70
CA ASN A 46 5.81 13.72 -24.06
C ASN A 46 4.79 12.59 -23.92
N ALA A 47 3.87 12.74 -22.96
CA ALA A 47 2.83 11.77 -22.65
C ALA A 47 1.93 11.46 -23.85
N ALA A 48 1.56 12.46 -24.65
CA ALA A 48 0.69 12.26 -25.82
C ALA A 48 1.34 11.41 -26.93
N SER A 49 2.67 11.36 -26.97
CA SER A 49 3.43 10.60 -27.97
C SER A 49 3.85 9.19 -27.49
N ARG A 50 3.52 8.87 -26.23
CA ARG A 50 3.86 7.61 -25.58
C ARG A 50 3.01 6.48 -26.17
N LEU A 51 3.60 5.29 -26.29
CA LEU A 51 2.84 4.11 -26.72
C LEU A 51 1.65 3.87 -25.79
N GLY A 52 0.46 3.71 -26.36
CA GLY A 52 -0.79 3.57 -25.61
C GLY A 52 -1.41 4.88 -25.12
N ALA A 53 -0.89 6.04 -25.53
CA ALA A 53 -1.56 7.32 -25.29
C ALA A 53 -2.63 7.67 -26.36
N GLY A 54 -2.64 6.92 -27.47
CA GLY A 54 -3.62 7.06 -28.54
C GLY A 54 -4.97 6.41 -28.20
N PRO A 55 -5.94 6.49 -29.12
CA PRO A 55 -7.27 5.88 -28.95
C PRO A 55 -7.22 4.35 -28.84
N GLY A 56 -6.13 3.72 -29.30
CA GLY A 56 -5.92 2.29 -29.18
C GLY A 56 -5.45 1.82 -27.80
N ASP A 57 -5.02 2.75 -26.93
CA ASP A 57 -4.63 2.51 -25.52
C ASP A 57 -3.82 1.21 -25.32
N ALA A 58 -4.31 0.26 -24.51
CA ALA A 58 -3.65 -1.01 -24.26
C ALA A 58 -3.45 -1.86 -25.51
N GLY A 59 -4.33 -1.73 -26.53
CA GLY A 59 -4.22 -2.47 -27.79
C GLY A 59 -2.92 -2.17 -28.55
N GLU A 60 -2.46 -0.91 -28.52
CA GLU A 60 -1.17 -0.53 -29.14
C GLU A 60 0.02 -1.19 -28.43
N VAL A 61 -0.08 -1.33 -27.11
CA VAL A 61 0.95 -1.98 -26.29
C VAL A 61 0.95 -3.48 -26.54
N GLN A 62 -0.23 -4.10 -26.59
CA GLN A 62 -0.41 -5.53 -26.84
C GLN A 62 0.07 -5.95 -28.24
N ALA A 63 -0.11 -5.10 -29.24
CA ALA A 63 0.34 -5.33 -30.62
C ALA A 63 1.85 -5.16 -30.81
N HIS A 64 2.59 -4.72 -29.79
CA HIS A 64 4.03 -4.47 -29.92
C HIS A 64 4.80 -5.78 -30.17
N PRO A 65 5.83 -5.81 -31.07
CA PRO A 65 6.59 -7.03 -31.38
C PRO A 65 7.21 -7.74 -30.18
N PHE A 66 7.52 -7.01 -29.11
CA PHE A 66 8.01 -7.58 -27.85
C PHE A 66 7.04 -8.63 -27.26
N PHE A 67 5.73 -8.45 -27.44
CA PHE A 67 4.69 -9.36 -26.94
C PHE A 67 4.17 -10.33 -28.01
N ARG A 68 4.84 -10.46 -29.16
CA ARG A 68 4.37 -11.30 -30.29
C ARG A 68 4.12 -12.77 -29.95
N ARG A 69 4.72 -13.28 -28.87
CA ARG A 69 4.57 -14.68 -28.42
C ARG A 69 3.46 -14.86 -27.39
N ILE A 70 2.81 -13.77 -26.97
CA ILE A 70 1.77 -13.79 -25.94
C ILE A 70 0.41 -13.89 -26.61
N ASN A 71 -0.33 -14.95 -26.31
CA ASN A 71 -1.76 -15.01 -26.58
C ASN A 71 -2.50 -14.38 -25.39
N TRP A 72 -3.09 -13.20 -25.59
CA TRP A 72 -3.76 -12.43 -24.54
C TRP A 72 -5.04 -13.11 -24.03
N GLU A 73 -5.77 -13.84 -24.87
CA GLU A 73 -6.98 -14.57 -24.48
C GLU A 73 -6.64 -15.73 -23.56
N GLU A 74 -5.61 -16.51 -23.91
CA GLU A 74 -5.13 -17.61 -23.07
C GLU A 74 -4.51 -17.12 -21.77
N LEU A 75 -3.79 -16.00 -21.81
CA LEU A 75 -3.21 -15.37 -20.62
C LEU A 75 -4.30 -14.91 -19.65
N LEU A 76 -5.34 -14.25 -20.16
CA LEU A 76 -6.49 -13.80 -19.36
C LEU A 76 -7.25 -14.99 -18.77
N ALA A 77 -7.40 -16.06 -19.55
CA ALA A 77 -7.99 -17.33 -19.10
C ALA A 77 -7.07 -18.15 -18.17
N ARG A 78 -5.88 -17.62 -17.80
CA ARG A 78 -4.87 -18.27 -16.94
C ARG A 78 -4.41 -19.65 -17.46
N LYS A 79 -4.46 -19.86 -18.78
CA LYS A 79 -4.02 -21.11 -19.44
C LYS A 79 -2.52 -21.14 -19.72
N VAL A 80 -1.89 -19.97 -19.81
CA VAL A 80 -0.44 -19.85 -20.00
C VAL A 80 0.28 -20.20 -18.71
N GLU A 81 1.22 -21.13 -18.77
CA GLU A 81 2.02 -21.52 -17.61
C GLU A 81 2.96 -20.37 -17.19
N PRO A 82 2.96 -19.95 -15.91
CA PRO A 82 3.86 -18.91 -15.45
C PRO A 82 5.32 -19.39 -15.47
N PRO A 83 6.28 -18.56 -15.89
CA PRO A 83 7.69 -18.95 -16.01
C PRO A 83 8.37 -19.21 -14.66
N PHE A 84 7.78 -18.71 -13.57
CA PHE A 84 8.25 -18.93 -12.21
C PHE A 84 7.05 -19.28 -11.32
N LYS A 85 7.13 -20.44 -10.68
CA LYS A 85 6.17 -20.91 -9.67
C LYS A 85 6.90 -20.95 -8.33
N PRO A 86 6.57 -20.07 -7.37
CA PRO A 86 7.20 -20.13 -6.05
C PRO A 86 6.84 -21.44 -5.36
N LEU A 87 7.82 -22.02 -4.67
CA LEU A 87 7.62 -23.23 -3.86
C LEU A 87 7.07 -22.81 -2.51
N LEU A 88 5.91 -23.36 -2.14
CA LEU A 88 5.28 -23.16 -0.84
C LEU A 88 5.36 -24.47 -0.05
N GLN A 89 5.69 -24.37 1.23
CA GLN A 89 5.79 -25.53 2.11
C GLN A 89 4.44 -25.91 2.73
N SER A 90 3.56 -24.94 2.93
CA SER A 90 2.26 -25.10 3.58
C SER A 90 1.30 -23.95 3.22
N GLU A 91 0.02 -24.08 3.55
CA GLU A 91 -0.97 -23.01 3.35
C GLU A 91 -0.66 -21.75 4.18
N GLU A 92 0.03 -21.92 5.32
CA GLU A 92 0.44 -20.83 6.22
C GLU A 92 1.88 -20.36 5.96
N ASP A 93 2.51 -20.76 4.85
CA ASP A 93 3.90 -20.41 4.55
C ASP A 93 4.06 -18.92 4.23
N VAL A 94 4.88 -18.23 5.03
CA VAL A 94 5.20 -16.81 4.89
C VAL A 94 6.65 -16.55 4.44
N SER A 95 7.35 -17.57 3.96
CA SER A 95 8.78 -17.49 3.59
C SER A 95 9.09 -16.51 2.45
N GLN A 96 8.10 -16.19 1.60
CA GLN A 96 8.25 -15.23 0.49
C GLN A 96 8.06 -13.77 0.93
N PHE A 97 7.73 -13.52 2.20
CA PHE A 97 7.58 -12.19 2.77
C PHE A 97 8.83 -11.76 3.55
N ASP A 98 9.00 -10.45 3.71
CA ASP A 98 10.13 -9.91 4.48
C ASP A 98 9.98 -10.28 5.96
N SER A 99 11.03 -10.91 6.51
CA SER A 99 11.11 -11.33 7.90
C SER A 99 10.87 -10.21 8.91
N LYS A 100 11.11 -8.94 8.55
CA LYS A 100 10.83 -7.81 9.44
C LYS A 100 9.35 -7.67 9.78
N PHE A 101 8.46 -8.16 8.91
CA PHE A 101 7.01 -8.11 9.11
C PHE A 101 6.50 -9.41 9.72
N THR A 102 6.98 -10.56 9.24
CA THR A 102 6.50 -11.88 9.74
C THR A 102 6.93 -12.16 11.18
N ARG A 103 7.94 -11.44 11.68
CA ARG A 103 8.35 -11.48 13.10
C ARG A 103 7.53 -10.55 14.01
N GLN A 104 6.71 -9.66 13.45
CA GLN A 104 5.85 -8.79 14.25
C GLN A 104 4.61 -9.56 14.68
N THR A 105 4.14 -9.26 15.89
CA THR A 105 2.87 -9.82 16.35
C THR A 105 1.73 -9.23 15.53
N PRO A 106 0.83 -10.04 14.95
CA PRO A 106 -0.31 -9.55 14.19
C PRO A 106 -1.39 -9.03 15.14
N VAL A 107 -1.14 -7.85 15.73
CA VAL A 107 -2.06 -7.13 16.61
C VAL A 107 -2.33 -5.76 16.04
N ASP A 108 -3.58 -5.33 16.13
CA ASP A 108 -3.94 -3.96 15.80
C ASP A 108 -3.26 -3.02 16.79
N SER A 109 -2.65 -1.95 16.27
CA SER A 109 -2.07 -0.91 17.11
C SER A 109 -3.19 -0.26 17.93
N PRO A 110 -3.04 -0.11 19.26
CA PRO A 110 -4.02 0.59 20.06
C PRO A 110 -4.09 2.04 19.61
N ASP A 111 -5.31 2.57 19.49
CA ASP A 111 -5.58 3.98 19.29
C ASP A 111 -6.60 4.41 20.34
N ASP A 112 -6.25 5.43 21.13
CA ASP A 112 -7.11 5.99 22.17
C ASP A 112 -8.06 7.05 21.60
N SER A 113 -7.94 7.38 20.31
CA SER A 113 -8.77 8.38 19.66
C SER A 113 -10.17 7.85 19.37
N THR A 114 -11.16 8.33 20.13
CA THR A 114 -12.57 8.07 19.83
C THR A 114 -13.05 9.08 18.80
N LEU A 115 -13.38 8.62 17.59
CA LEU A 115 -13.98 9.47 16.57
C LEU A 115 -15.36 9.96 17.01
N SER A 116 -15.65 11.25 16.76
CA SER A 116 -17.00 11.82 16.91
C SER A 116 -18.01 11.10 16.01
N GLU A 117 -19.28 11.01 16.41
CA GLU A 117 -20.36 10.47 15.58
C GLU A 117 -20.50 11.22 14.24
N SER A 118 -20.22 12.52 14.21
CA SER A 118 -20.18 13.30 12.97
C SER A 118 -19.04 12.87 12.03
N ALA A 119 -17.91 12.39 12.54
CA ALA A 119 -16.84 11.83 11.73
C ALA A 119 -17.20 10.45 11.18
N ASN A 120 -17.97 9.65 11.93
CA ASN A 120 -18.45 8.34 11.47
C ASN A 120 -19.39 8.44 10.26
N GLN A 121 -20.14 9.55 10.13
CA GLN A 121 -21.01 9.77 8.98
C GLN A 121 -20.25 9.86 7.65
N VAL A 122 -18.98 10.23 7.66
CA VAL A 122 -18.11 10.28 6.46
C VAL A 122 -17.88 8.88 5.88
N PHE A 123 -18.03 7.83 6.68
CA PHE A 123 -17.81 6.44 6.28
C PHE A 123 -19.10 5.69 5.89
N LEU A 124 -20.24 6.37 5.79
CA LEU A 124 -21.48 5.75 5.31
C LEU A 124 -21.28 5.23 3.87
N GLY A 125 -21.64 3.97 3.65
CA GLY A 125 -21.43 3.29 2.36
C GLY A 125 -20.03 2.69 2.16
N PHE A 126 -19.14 2.74 3.16
CA PHE A 126 -17.81 2.13 3.09
C PHE A 126 -17.86 0.60 3.04
N THR A 127 -18.78 -0.02 3.80
CA THR A 127 -18.86 -1.48 3.90
C THR A 127 -19.27 -2.10 2.57
N TYR A 128 -18.44 -3.00 2.07
CA TYR A 128 -18.68 -3.74 0.84
C TYR A 128 -18.39 -5.23 1.04
N VAL A 129 -19.27 -6.08 0.54
CA VAL A 129 -19.05 -7.53 0.43
C VAL A 129 -19.16 -7.91 -1.03
N ALA A 130 -18.10 -8.50 -1.59
CA ALA A 130 -18.08 -8.91 -2.99
C ALA A 130 -19.15 -9.99 -3.25
N PRO A 131 -19.98 -9.88 -4.30
CA PRO A 131 -20.99 -10.89 -4.65
C PRO A 131 -20.41 -12.30 -4.81
N SER A 132 -19.19 -12.42 -5.35
CA SER A 132 -18.50 -13.71 -5.51
C SER A 132 -18.20 -14.40 -4.18
N VAL A 133 -17.94 -13.62 -3.12
CA VAL A 133 -17.76 -14.16 -1.76
C VAL A 133 -19.10 -14.68 -1.24
N LEU A 134 -20.19 -13.93 -1.42
CA LEU A 134 -21.53 -14.33 -1.00
C LEU A 134 -21.98 -15.62 -1.69
N GLU A 135 -21.70 -15.77 -2.98
CA GLU A 135 -22.00 -16.98 -3.74
C GLU A 135 -21.21 -18.19 -3.23
N SER A 136 -19.90 -18.02 -2.98
CA SER A 136 -19.06 -19.10 -2.43
C SER A 136 -19.48 -19.54 -1.02
N VAL A 137 -20.02 -18.61 -0.22
CA VAL A 137 -20.58 -18.90 1.11
C VAL A 137 -21.91 -19.66 0.94
N LYS A 138 -22.78 -19.22 0.03
CA LYS A 138 -24.06 -19.90 -0.24
C LYS A 138 -23.87 -21.34 -0.73
N GLU A 139 -22.85 -21.61 -1.55
CA GLU A 139 -22.57 -22.97 -2.04
C GLU A 139 -21.88 -23.88 -1.01
N LYS A 140 -21.14 -23.32 -0.05
CA LYS A 140 -20.43 -24.09 0.99
C LYS A 140 -21.23 -24.27 2.30
N PHE A 141 -22.44 -23.71 2.39
CA PHE A 141 -23.30 -23.78 3.57
C PHE A 141 -24.26 -24.98 3.54
N SER A 142 -23.73 -26.19 3.69
CA SER A 142 -24.31 -27.18 4.61
C SER A 142 -23.50 -27.10 5.91
N PHE A 143 -23.59 -25.98 6.62
CA PHE A 143 -22.82 -25.71 7.82
C PHE A 143 -23.72 -25.90 9.04
N GLU A 144 -23.58 -27.02 9.74
CA GLU A 144 -24.04 -27.18 11.12
C GLU A 144 -23.18 -26.27 12.01
N PRO A 145 -23.76 -25.25 12.67
CA PRO A 145 -23.00 -24.28 13.43
C PRO A 145 -22.48 -24.92 14.72
N LYS A 146 -21.21 -25.34 14.73
CA LYS A 146 -20.48 -25.57 15.98
C LYS A 146 -20.20 -24.20 16.61
N ILE A 147 -21.11 -23.77 17.47
CA ILE A 147 -21.00 -22.59 18.32
C ILE A 147 -19.66 -22.70 19.06
N ARG A 148 -18.69 -21.85 18.70
CA ARG A 148 -17.46 -21.72 19.50
C ARG A 148 -17.85 -21.07 20.83
N SER A 149 -17.37 -21.62 21.94
CA SER A 149 -17.64 -21.13 23.29
C SER A 149 -17.27 -19.65 23.44
N PRO A 150 -18.12 -18.80 24.06
CA PRO A 150 -17.78 -17.41 24.33
C PRO A 150 -16.49 -17.32 25.17
N ARG A 151 -15.54 -16.49 24.69
CA ARG A 151 -14.31 -16.16 25.44
C ARG A 151 -14.73 -15.45 26.73
N ARG A 152 -14.60 -16.12 27.89
CA ARG A 152 -14.83 -15.52 29.21
C ARG A 152 -13.94 -14.29 29.36
N PHE A 153 -14.53 -13.12 29.58
CA PHE A 153 -13.85 -12.00 30.25
C PHE A 153 -13.53 -12.45 31.68
N ILE A 154 -12.27 -12.82 31.93
CA ILE A 154 -11.73 -12.87 33.29
C ILE A 154 -11.19 -11.47 33.57
N GLY A 155 -11.80 -10.81 34.55
CA GLY A 155 -11.34 -9.52 35.06
C GLY A 155 -9.88 -9.60 35.49
N SER A 156 -9.12 -8.56 35.17
CA SER A 156 -7.78 -8.31 35.68
C SER A 156 -7.75 -8.45 37.21
N PRO A 157 -6.85 -9.27 37.79
CA PRO A 157 -6.49 -9.13 39.18
C PRO A 157 -5.49 -7.96 39.30
N LEU A 158 -5.96 -6.86 39.88
CA LEU A 158 -5.11 -5.79 40.42
C LEU A 158 -4.10 -6.41 41.40
N MET A 159 -2.81 -6.23 41.15
CA MET A 159 -1.75 -6.55 42.11
C MET A 159 -1.45 -5.30 42.96
N PRO A 160 -1.61 -5.34 44.29
CA PRO A 160 -1.09 -4.30 45.17
C PRO A 160 0.42 -4.47 45.35
N VAL A 161 1.16 -3.36 45.20
CA VAL A 161 2.60 -3.28 45.40
C VAL A 161 2.91 -3.43 46.90
N SER A 162 3.70 -4.45 47.25
CA SER A 162 4.21 -4.65 48.63
C SER A 162 5.49 -3.84 48.87
N PRO A 163 5.66 -3.20 50.05
CA PRO A 163 6.85 -2.41 50.37
C PRO A 163 8.04 -3.31 50.74
N VAL A 164 9.20 -3.06 50.12
CA VAL A 164 10.46 -3.73 50.43
C VAL A 164 11.02 -3.19 51.74
N LYS A 165 11.27 -4.08 52.71
CA LYS A 165 12.01 -3.80 53.95
C LYS A 165 13.51 -3.78 53.67
N PHE A 166 14.19 -2.72 54.10
CA PHE A 166 15.65 -2.69 54.23
C PHE A 166 16.09 -3.43 55.50
N SER A 167 17.13 -4.26 55.40
CA SER A 167 17.94 -4.71 56.53
C SER A 167 19.32 -4.03 56.49
N PRO A 168 19.86 -3.55 57.63
CA PRO A 168 21.14 -2.87 57.69
C PRO A 168 22.28 -3.86 57.95
N GLY A 169 23.45 -3.57 57.36
CA GLY A 169 24.72 -4.22 57.69
C GLY A 169 25.14 -5.29 56.70
N ASP A 170 26.09 -4.99 55.82
CA ASP A 170 27.48 -5.27 56.13
C ASP A 170 28.41 -4.62 55.10
N PHE A 171 29.50 -4.08 55.63
CA PHE A 171 30.46 -3.21 54.99
C PHE A 171 31.82 -3.95 54.92
N TRP A 172 32.50 -3.80 53.78
CA TRP A 172 33.95 -3.91 53.50
C TRP A 172 34.59 -5.21 52.96
N GLY A 173 35.45 -4.99 51.95
CA GLY A 173 36.59 -5.84 51.57
C GLY A 173 36.87 -5.84 50.05
N ARG A 174 37.28 -4.73 49.41
CA ARG A 174 38.66 -4.26 49.12
C ARG A 174 39.46 -5.05 48.05
N GLY A 175 39.77 -4.34 46.95
CA GLY A 175 41.02 -4.41 46.13
C GLY A 175 40.89 -5.12 44.77
N ALA A 176 41.55 -4.73 43.67
CA ALA A 176 42.32 -3.55 43.27
C ALA A 176 42.66 -3.72 41.76
N SER A 177 42.71 -2.65 40.97
CA SER A 177 43.76 -2.42 39.94
C SER A 177 43.52 -1.11 39.18
N ALA A 178 44.59 -0.35 39.01
CA ALA A 178 44.65 1.00 38.46
C ALA A 178 44.86 1.02 36.94
N SER A 179 44.36 2.06 36.27
CA SER A 179 45.05 2.73 35.15
C SER A 179 44.42 4.09 34.84
N THR A 180 45.15 5.14 35.20
CA THR A 180 45.46 6.40 34.50
C THR A 180 44.39 7.17 33.68
N ALA A 181 44.28 8.46 34.04
CA ALA A 181 43.59 9.60 33.40
C ALA A 181 43.84 9.74 31.87
N ASN A 182 43.05 10.47 31.07
CA ASN A 182 42.56 11.84 31.29
C ASN A 182 41.45 12.24 30.27
N SER A 183 40.47 13.00 30.76
CA SER A 183 39.66 14.08 30.15
C SER A 183 39.00 13.94 28.77
N GLN A 184 37.65 14.00 28.74
CA GLN A 184 36.90 15.09 28.09
C GLN A 184 35.40 15.02 28.47
N THR A 185 34.87 16.15 28.92
CA THR A 185 33.47 16.42 29.20
C THR A 185 32.67 16.62 27.90
N PRO A 186 31.37 16.27 27.85
CA PRO A 186 30.44 16.91 26.94
C PRO A 186 29.58 17.94 27.69
N VAL A 187 29.51 19.12 27.09
CA VAL A 187 28.74 20.28 27.52
C VAL A 187 27.26 20.02 27.25
N GLU A 188 26.42 20.27 28.27
CA GLU A 188 24.96 20.31 28.17
C GLU A 188 24.53 21.57 27.43
N TYR A 189 23.71 21.44 26.38
CA TYR A 189 23.00 22.55 25.76
C TYR A 189 21.50 22.41 26.04
N PRO A 190 20.84 23.37 26.70
CA PRO A 190 19.39 23.40 26.81
C PRO A 190 18.78 23.87 25.49
N MET A 191 17.80 23.12 24.98
CA MET A 191 17.02 23.50 23.81
C MET A 191 15.83 24.35 24.29
N GLU A 192 15.85 25.65 24.00
CA GLU A 192 14.73 26.54 24.27
C GLU A 192 13.56 26.25 23.33
N THR A 193 12.36 26.17 23.89
CA THR A 193 11.10 26.04 23.16
C THR A 193 10.63 27.43 22.72
N SER A 194 10.81 27.75 21.44
CA SER A 194 10.20 28.94 20.81
C SER A 194 8.71 28.68 20.53
N GLY A 195 7.88 29.62 20.98
CA GLY A 195 6.42 29.56 20.94
C GLY A 195 5.79 29.41 19.56
N ILE A 196 4.61 28.79 19.56
CA ILE A 196 3.73 28.62 18.40
C ILE A 196 2.93 29.91 18.24
N GLU A 197 3.19 30.65 17.16
CA GLU A 197 2.30 31.70 16.67
C GLU A 197 1.07 31.07 15.99
N GLN A 198 -0.11 31.52 16.42
CA GLN A 198 -1.40 31.27 15.78
C GLN A 198 -1.44 31.99 14.43
N MET A 199 -1.71 31.25 13.35
CA MET A 199 -2.15 31.84 12.08
C MET A 199 -3.64 31.56 11.91
N ASP A 200 -4.42 32.64 12.04
CA ASP A 200 -5.83 32.72 11.68
C ASP A 200 -5.93 32.68 10.14
N VAL A 201 -6.63 31.69 9.59
CA VAL A 201 -6.99 31.66 8.17
C VAL A 201 -8.50 31.55 8.08
N THR A 202 -9.11 32.69 7.78
CA THR A 202 -10.48 32.85 7.32
C THR A 202 -10.73 32.02 6.06
N MET A 203 -11.51 30.95 6.18
CA MET A 203 -12.03 30.20 5.03
C MET A 203 -13.31 30.85 4.53
N SER A 204 -13.18 31.67 3.50
CA SER A 204 -14.28 32.02 2.59
C SER A 204 -14.06 31.22 1.30
N GLY A 205 -14.94 30.28 1.01
CA GLY A 205 -14.87 29.46 -0.20
C GLY A 205 -16.16 28.68 -0.41
N GLU A 206 -17.00 29.20 -1.31
CA GLU A 206 -18.24 28.59 -1.79
C GLU A 206 -18.05 27.11 -2.16
N ALA A 207 -18.85 26.24 -1.54
CA ALA A 207 -18.98 24.86 -1.96
C ALA A 207 -19.78 24.79 -3.27
N SER A 208 -19.07 24.50 -4.37
CA SER A 208 -19.67 24.18 -5.66
C SER A 208 -20.43 22.85 -5.58
N ALA A 209 -21.71 22.90 -5.97
CA ALA A 209 -22.67 21.80 -5.90
C ALA A 209 -22.30 20.58 -6.76
N PRO A 210 -22.72 19.36 -6.39
CA PRO A 210 -22.49 18.17 -7.21
C PRO A 210 -23.47 18.09 -8.38
N LEU A 211 -22.95 17.75 -9.56
CA LEU A 211 -23.71 17.55 -10.80
C LEU A 211 -24.65 16.33 -10.71
N PRO A 212 -25.84 16.37 -11.35
CA PRO A 212 -26.79 15.25 -11.32
C PRO A 212 -26.35 14.07 -12.19
N ILE A 213 -26.52 12.87 -11.63
CA ILE A 213 -26.27 11.56 -12.28
C ILE A 213 -27.30 11.36 -13.40
N ARG A 214 -26.81 11.16 -14.64
CA ARG A 214 -27.63 10.82 -15.81
C ARG A 214 -28.10 9.36 -15.71
N GLN A 215 -29.40 9.13 -15.62
CA GLN A 215 -29.97 7.78 -15.66
C GLN A 215 -29.92 7.17 -17.07
N PRO A 216 -29.84 5.82 -17.18
CA PRO A 216 -29.78 5.13 -18.47
C PRO A 216 -31.13 5.17 -19.18
N ASN A 217 -31.08 5.43 -20.49
CA ASN A 217 -32.24 5.52 -21.38
C ASN A 217 -32.88 4.12 -21.53
N SER A 218 -34.04 3.89 -20.94
CA SER A 218 -34.87 2.72 -21.24
C SER A 218 -35.64 2.98 -22.53
N GLY A 219 -35.26 2.29 -23.59
CA GLY A 219 -36.05 2.20 -24.81
C GLY A 219 -37.37 1.49 -24.52
N SER A 220 -38.47 2.14 -24.85
CA SER A 220 -39.76 1.48 -25.04
C SER A 220 -40.31 1.89 -26.41
N GLY A 221 -40.55 0.88 -27.23
CA GLY A 221 -41.01 1.02 -28.60
C GLY A 221 -42.52 1.22 -28.72
N GLY A 222 -42.92 1.59 -29.94
CA GLY A 222 -44.17 1.18 -30.55
C GLY A 222 -45.28 2.25 -30.61
N ARG A 223 -45.44 2.87 -31.78
CA ARG A 223 -46.76 3.00 -32.42
C ARG A 223 -46.64 3.38 -33.90
N ALA A 224 -46.67 2.38 -34.78
CA ALA A 224 -47.10 2.58 -36.15
C ALA A 224 -48.63 2.68 -36.14
N LYS A 225 -49.18 3.75 -36.73
CA LYS A 225 -50.58 3.84 -37.13
C LYS A 225 -50.64 4.16 -38.62
N GLU A 226 -51.11 3.14 -39.32
CA GLU A 226 -51.91 3.14 -40.54
C GLU A 226 -52.97 4.27 -40.56
N GLY A 227 -53.19 4.87 -41.72
CA GLY A 227 -54.15 5.96 -41.92
C GLY A 227 -54.19 6.46 -43.36
N GLU A 228 -55.03 5.81 -44.14
CA GLU A 228 -55.43 6.05 -45.53
C GLU A 228 -56.17 7.38 -45.75
N ARG A 229 -56.09 7.90 -46.99
CA ARG A 229 -56.80 9.01 -47.66
C ARG A 229 -56.14 10.39 -47.67
#